data_AF-A0A158F1E7-F1
#
_entry.id   AF-A0A158F1E7-F1
#
_cell.length_a   1.000
_cell.length_b   1.000
_cell.length_c   1.000
_cell.angle_alpha   90.00
_cell.angle_beta   90.00
_cell.angle_gamma   90.00
#
_symmetry.space_group_name_H-M   'P 1'
#
loop_
_entity.id
_entity.type
_entity.pdbx_description
1 polymer ?
#
loop_
_entity_poly.entity_id
_entity_poly.type
_entity_poly.pdbx_seq_one_letter_code
_entity_poly.pdbx_strand_id
1 'polypeptide(L)'
;MKWFDRLSVRSKLLLSFAVVILFTACVGATGVVSLAKMNGLIEEIGERHMDGLYWVEEINKHKLNTDLAAANLTFADDAGKEKLKAGMGASLDSMHSAFERVRPTLRSAEGIARYDAASKSVAAWEDIVLMQMGKKPMPIDVDQMGLVARAIAASETARDSLERLAEFKRTRATEARNHAASEYETMRVVMLAFVFAAMVAGALLAVLIGRRLSAQLGGEPAYAADIADRIARGDLATRVATRPGDDSSMLASLGNMSVKLADIVGGIRHSSDSILHASREIAQGNTDLSQRTEEQAASLEETASSMEQLTQTVRQNASHADEASGLARGASDVSARGSELVGEVVENMRELASGSKRMTDIIAVIEGIAFQTNILALNAAVEAARAGEEGRGFAVVAGEVRSLAQRSATSAKEIKELIEASTARVDSGAALAERAGSTMADVTQAVQRVTDIMTQISSASHEQSAGIEQVNRAVAQMDQVTQQNAALVEEAAAAAGAMADQAEQLKRAVAVFELERGA
;
A
#
# COMPACT_ATOMS: atom_id res chain seq x y z
N MET A 1 -44.77 -10.85 -5.95
CA MET A 1 -44.72 -10.38 -4.54
C MET A 1 -43.48 -9.51 -4.31
N LYS A 2 -43.50 -8.22 -4.67
CA LYS A 2 -42.32 -7.33 -4.48
C LYS A 2 -41.96 -7.09 -3.00
N TRP A 3 -42.92 -7.21 -2.10
CA TRP A 3 -42.72 -7.09 -0.66
C TRP A 3 -41.94 -8.28 -0.07
N PHE A 4 -42.25 -9.51 -0.49
CA PHE A 4 -41.53 -10.71 -0.05
C PHE A 4 -40.05 -10.66 -0.45
N ASP A 5 -39.76 -10.05 -1.60
CA ASP A 5 -38.40 -10.00 -2.16
C ASP A 5 -37.46 -9.14 -1.30
N ARG A 6 -37.99 -8.08 -0.69
CA ARG A 6 -37.25 -7.17 0.21
C ARG A 6 -37.03 -7.73 1.61
N LEU A 7 -37.67 -8.84 1.98
CA LEU A 7 -37.45 -9.47 3.28
C LEU A 7 -36.07 -10.12 3.35
N SER A 8 -35.41 -9.98 4.51
CA SER A 8 -34.18 -10.71 4.82
C SER A 8 -34.42 -12.22 4.75
N VAL A 9 -33.36 -13.01 4.48
CA VAL A 9 -33.44 -14.48 4.47
C VAL A 9 -34.02 -15.01 5.79
N ARG A 10 -33.61 -14.41 6.92
CA ARG A 10 -34.14 -14.72 8.25
C ARG A 10 -35.66 -14.50 8.34
N SER A 11 -36.16 -13.36 7.86
CA SER A 11 -37.59 -13.04 7.88
C SER A 11 -38.41 -13.98 7.00
N LYS A 12 -37.86 -14.39 5.84
CA LYS A 12 -38.51 -15.36 4.93
C LYS A 12 -38.65 -16.73 5.59
N LEU A 13 -37.59 -17.22 6.26
CA LEU A 13 -37.62 -18.49 6.98
C LEU A 13 -38.59 -18.46 8.17
N LEU A 14 -38.56 -17.40 8.98
CA LEU A 14 -39.47 -17.25 10.12
C LEU A 14 -40.94 -17.22 9.68
N LEU A 15 -41.25 -16.51 8.59
CA LEU A 15 -42.61 -16.47 8.04
C LEU A 15 -43.05 -17.87 7.57
N SER A 16 -42.18 -18.62 6.89
CA SER A 16 -42.54 -19.98 6.44
C SER A 16 -42.79 -20.93 7.60
N PHE A 17 -41.97 -20.88 8.66
CA PHE A 17 -42.20 -21.69 9.86
C PHE A 17 -43.47 -21.25 10.59
N ALA A 18 -43.74 -19.94 10.69
CA ALA A 18 -44.96 -19.44 11.32
C ALA A 18 -46.23 -19.95 10.62
N VAL A 19 -46.25 -20.02 9.28
CA VAL A 19 -47.38 -20.57 8.52
C VAL A 19 -47.58 -22.05 8.82
N VAL A 20 -46.52 -22.86 8.84
CA VAL A 20 -46.61 -24.30 9.14
C VAL A 20 -47.05 -24.54 10.58
N ILE A 21 -46.53 -23.76 11.54
CA ILE A 21 -46.92 -23.84 12.95
C ILE A 21 -48.41 -23.48 13.11
N LEU A 22 -48.89 -22.44 12.41
CA LEU A 22 -50.30 -22.05 12.44
C LEU A 22 -51.22 -23.18 11.96
N PHE A 23 -50.90 -23.82 10.83
CA PHE A 23 -51.67 -24.97 10.35
C PHE A 23 -51.65 -26.13 11.33
N THR A 24 -50.49 -26.41 11.93
CA THR A 24 -50.34 -27.48 12.94
C THR A 24 -51.19 -27.18 14.18
N ALA A 25 -51.22 -25.93 14.63
CA ALA A 25 -52.08 -25.49 15.73
C ALA A 25 -53.58 -25.65 15.39
N CYS A 26 -53.99 -25.33 14.16
CA CYS A 26 -55.36 -25.54 13.70
C CYS A 26 -55.74 -27.04 13.68
N VAL A 27 -54.86 -27.92 13.20
CA VAL A 27 -55.06 -29.38 13.24
C VAL A 27 -55.18 -29.87 14.69
N GLY A 28 -54.29 -29.41 15.58
CA GLY A 28 -54.34 -29.76 17.00
C GLY A 28 -55.64 -29.31 17.67
N ALA A 29 -56.05 -28.06 17.47
CA ALA A 29 -57.29 -27.51 18.03
C ALA A 29 -58.52 -28.25 17.52
N THR A 30 -58.62 -28.50 16.22
CA THR A 30 -59.74 -29.25 15.63
C THR A 30 -59.77 -30.71 16.08
N GLY A 31 -58.60 -31.34 16.24
CA GLY A 31 -58.48 -32.69 16.80
C GLY A 31 -59.00 -32.79 18.23
N VAL A 32 -58.63 -31.84 19.10
CA VAL A 32 -59.12 -31.80 20.49
C VAL A 32 -60.63 -31.60 20.54
N VAL A 33 -61.17 -30.67 19.74
CA VAL A 33 -62.63 -30.45 19.65
C VAL A 33 -63.36 -31.70 19.13
N SER A 34 -62.78 -32.39 18.15
CA SER A 34 -63.35 -33.62 17.60
C SER A 34 -63.40 -34.74 18.63
N LEU A 35 -62.30 -34.95 19.37
CA LEU A 35 -62.24 -35.94 20.45
C LEU A 35 -63.24 -35.64 21.57
N ALA A 36 -63.37 -34.37 21.97
CA ALA A 36 -64.33 -33.95 22.99
C ALA A 36 -65.79 -34.21 22.56
N LYS A 37 -66.13 -33.88 21.31
CA LYS A 37 -67.47 -34.15 20.75
C LYS A 37 -67.76 -35.66 20.64
N MET A 38 -66.78 -36.44 20.18
CA MET A 38 -66.91 -37.90 20.10
C MET A 38 -67.14 -38.52 21.48
N ASN A 39 -66.42 -38.07 22.50
CA ASN A 39 -66.62 -38.55 23.87
C ASN A 39 -68.06 -38.30 24.35
N GLY A 40 -68.59 -37.09 24.11
CA GLY A 40 -69.98 -36.77 24.48
C GLY A 40 -71.03 -37.61 23.72
N LEU A 41 -70.79 -37.93 22.45
CA LEU A 41 -71.68 -38.81 21.66
C LEU A 41 -71.64 -40.26 22.15
N ILE A 42 -70.46 -40.75 22.55
CA ILE A 42 -70.30 -42.10 23.13
C ILE A 42 -71.05 -42.20 24.47
N GLU A 43 -70.91 -41.19 25.34
CA GLU A 43 -71.60 -41.11 26.63
C GLU A 43 -73.12 -41.05 26.44
N GLU A 44 -73.61 -40.28 25.48
CA GLU A 44 -75.03 -40.25 25.12
C GLU A 44 -75.56 -41.61 24.64
N ILE A 45 -74.84 -42.30 23.75
CA ILE A 45 -75.24 -43.63 23.27
C ILE A 45 -75.27 -44.64 24.43
N GLY A 46 -74.22 -44.65 25.26
CA GLY A 46 -74.09 -45.55 26.40
C GLY A 46 -75.17 -45.32 27.47
N GLU A 47 -75.09 -44.18 28.17
CA GLU A 47 -75.89 -43.94 29.36
C GLU A 47 -77.36 -43.62 29.05
N ARG A 48 -77.66 -42.93 27.93
CA ARG A 48 -79.03 -42.49 27.65
C ARG A 48 -79.84 -43.52 26.87
N HIS A 49 -79.21 -44.21 25.93
CA HIS A 49 -79.91 -45.10 25.02
C HIS A 49 -79.71 -46.57 25.37
N MET A 50 -78.47 -47.03 25.51
CA MET A 50 -78.18 -48.45 25.78
C MET A 50 -78.54 -48.87 27.20
N ASP A 51 -78.18 -48.09 28.23
CA ASP A 51 -78.60 -48.39 29.61
C ASP A 51 -80.12 -48.31 29.75
N GLY A 52 -80.74 -47.30 29.14
CA GLY A 52 -82.19 -47.16 29.12
C GLY A 52 -82.88 -48.36 28.47
N LEU A 53 -82.35 -48.88 27.35
CA LEU A 53 -82.85 -50.09 26.70
C LEU A 53 -82.66 -51.32 27.60
N TYR A 54 -81.47 -51.47 28.20
CA TYR A 54 -81.15 -52.57 29.10
C TYR A 54 -82.16 -52.68 30.25
N TRP A 55 -82.48 -51.57 30.92
CA TRP A 55 -83.45 -51.58 32.02
C TRP A 55 -84.88 -51.87 31.55
N VAL A 56 -85.28 -51.44 30.34
CA VAL A 56 -86.59 -51.81 29.78
C VAL A 56 -86.67 -53.31 29.50
N GLU A 57 -85.61 -53.91 28.96
CA GLU A 57 -85.53 -55.36 28.76
C GLU A 57 -85.53 -56.12 30.09
N GLU A 58 -84.89 -55.58 31.13
CA GLU A 58 -84.90 -56.18 32.47
C GLU A 58 -86.32 -56.14 33.10
N ILE A 59 -87.10 -55.07 32.90
CA ILE A 59 -88.52 -55.01 33.27
C ILE A 59 -89.30 -56.13 32.58
N ASN A 60 -89.13 -56.27 31.26
CA ASN A 60 -89.83 -57.27 30.48
C ASN A 60 -89.46 -58.69 30.91
N LYS A 61 -88.19 -58.94 31.23
CA LYS A 61 -87.70 -60.21 31.79
C LYS A 61 -88.35 -60.52 33.15
N HIS A 62 -88.38 -59.57 34.08
CA HIS A 62 -89.04 -59.78 35.37
C HIS A 62 -90.54 -60.02 35.23
N LYS A 63 -91.19 -59.35 34.27
CA LYS A 63 -92.60 -59.58 33.95
C LYS A 63 -92.83 -61.00 33.48
N LEU A 64 -92.06 -61.46 32.50
CA LEU A 64 -92.14 -62.82 31.96
C LEU A 64 -91.91 -63.88 33.05
N ASN A 65 -90.95 -63.64 33.95
CA ASN A 65 -90.70 -64.53 35.09
C ASN A 65 -91.91 -64.59 36.05
N THR A 66 -92.54 -63.44 36.33
CA THR A 66 -93.74 -63.36 37.16
C THR A 66 -94.95 -64.02 36.50
N ASP A 67 -95.16 -63.82 35.19
CA ASP A 67 -96.21 -64.49 34.43
C ASP A 67 -96.04 -66.01 34.46
N LEU A 68 -94.80 -66.49 34.26
CA LEU A 68 -94.47 -67.92 34.30
C LEU A 68 -94.70 -68.50 35.70
N ALA A 69 -94.29 -67.77 36.75
CA ALA A 69 -94.53 -68.20 38.12
C ALA A 69 -96.03 -68.22 38.46
N ALA A 70 -96.79 -67.21 38.00
CA ALA A 70 -98.24 -67.13 38.17
C ALA A 70 -98.96 -68.30 37.49
N ALA A 71 -98.57 -68.64 36.25
CA ALA A 71 -99.13 -69.77 35.51
C ALA A 71 -98.89 -71.12 36.20
N ASN A 72 -97.79 -71.24 36.95
CA ASN A 72 -97.45 -72.47 37.68
C ASN A 72 -98.11 -72.57 39.08
N LEU A 73 -98.75 -71.51 39.60
CA LEU A 73 -99.36 -71.51 40.94
C LEU A 73 -100.47 -72.56 41.11
N THR A 74 -101.21 -72.87 40.05
CA THR A 74 -102.29 -73.86 40.06
C THR A 74 -101.79 -75.30 40.10
N PHE A 75 -100.53 -75.54 39.72
CA PHE A 75 -99.91 -76.87 39.64
C PHE A 75 -98.97 -77.20 40.81
N ALA A 76 -98.61 -76.20 41.63
CA ALA A 76 -97.69 -76.36 42.74
C ALA A 76 -98.38 -76.87 44.03
N ASP A 77 -97.63 -77.58 44.87
CA ASP A 77 -98.01 -77.89 46.25
C ASP A 77 -97.93 -76.64 47.14
N ASP A 78 -98.37 -76.70 48.39
CA ASP A 78 -98.45 -75.51 49.25
C ASP A 78 -97.06 -74.88 49.51
N ALA A 79 -96.02 -75.70 49.66
CA ALA A 79 -94.64 -75.22 49.77
C ALA A 79 -94.13 -74.58 48.47
N GLY A 80 -94.45 -75.17 47.31
CA GLY A 80 -94.14 -74.63 46.00
C GLY A 80 -94.88 -73.32 45.70
N LYS A 81 -96.15 -73.19 46.09
CA LYS A 81 -96.94 -71.96 45.96
C LYS A 81 -96.32 -70.80 46.73
N GLU A 82 -95.89 -71.02 47.97
CA GLU A 82 -95.22 -69.96 48.76
C GLU A 82 -93.87 -69.56 48.15
N LYS A 83 -93.08 -70.51 47.63
CA LYS A 83 -91.83 -70.21 46.93
C LYS A 83 -92.07 -69.42 45.63
N LEU A 84 -93.09 -69.79 44.84
CA LEU A 84 -93.46 -69.07 43.62
C LEU A 84 -93.93 -67.65 43.95
N LYS A 85 -94.80 -67.48 44.95
CA LYS A 85 -95.23 -66.14 45.42
C LYS A 85 -94.05 -65.29 45.90
N ALA A 86 -93.10 -65.87 46.64
CA ALA A 86 -91.90 -65.15 47.07
C ALA A 86 -91.06 -64.69 45.86
N GLY A 87 -90.87 -65.56 44.86
CA GLY A 87 -90.15 -65.22 43.62
C GLY A 87 -90.87 -64.18 42.76
N MET A 88 -92.20 -64.20 42.72
CA MET A 88 -93.03 -63.17 42.09
C MET A 88 -92.84 -61.83 42.80
N GLY A 89 -92.86 -61.81 44.14
CA GLY A 89 -92.58 -60.60 44.93
C GLY A 89 -91.20 -60.00 44.61
N ALA A 90 -90.14 -60.82 44.64
CA ALA A 90 -88.79 -60.36 44.31
C ALA A 90 -88.66 -59.87 42.85
N SER A 91 -89.40 -60.48 41.91
CA SER A 91 -89.44 -60.03 40.52
C SER A 91 -90.16 -58.71 40.37
N LEU A 92 -91.25 -58.47 41.11
CA LEU A 92 -91.93 -57.17 41.16
C LEU A 92 -91.02 -56.08 41.75
N ASP A 93 -90.32 -56.35 42.86
CA ASP A 93 -89.38 -55.39 43.47
C ASP A 93 -88.24 -55.01 42.49
N SER A 94 -87.73 -56.00 41.77
CA SER A 94 -86.68 -55.79 40.75
C SER A 94 -87.23 -55.01 39.55
N MET A 95 -88.49 -55.26 39.18
CA MET A 95 -89.17 -54.54 38.11
C MET A 95 -89.39 -53.07 38.46
N HIS A 96 -89.86 -52.76 39.67
CA HIS A 96 -89.99 -51.38 40.16
C HIS A 96 -88.64 -50.66 40.15
N SER A 97 -87.59 -51.34 40.64
CA SER A 97 -86.22 -50.82 40.61
C SER A 97 -85.73 -50.52 39.19
N ALA A 98 -86.08 -51.37 38.22
CA ALA A 98 -85.73 -51.16 36.82
C ALA A 98 -86.53 -50.00 36.20
N PHE A 99 -87.82 -49.83 36.52
CA PHE A 99 -88.62 -48.66 36.11
C PHE A 99 -87.99 -47.33 36.59
N GLU A 100 -87.59 -47.26 37.87
CA GLU A 100 -86.88 -46.11 38.44
C GLU A 100 -85.58 -45.77 37.67
N ARG A 101 -84.89 -46.79 37.16
CA ARG A 101 -83.66 -46.61 36.36
C ARG A 101 -83.92 -46.26 34.90
N VAL A 102 -85.05 -46.66 34.32
CA VAL A 102 -85.44 -46.27 32.95
C VAL A 102 -85.77 -44.77 32.89
N ARG A 103 -86.52 -44.25 33.86
CA ARG A 103 -87.02 -42.86 33.84
C ARG A 103 -85.96 -41.77 33.59
N PRO A 104 -84.79 -41.74 34.27
CA PRO A 104 -83.79 -40.69 34.07
C PRO A 104 -83.13 -40.73 32.68
N THR A 105 -83.18 -41.88 32.01
CA THR A 105 -82.65 -42.05 30.64
C THR A 105 -83.59 -41.45 29.58
N LEU A 106 -84.81 -41.04 29.96
CA LEU A 106 -85.81 -40.48 29.05
C LEU A 106 -85.90 -38.96 29.18
N ARG A 107 -85.55 -38.25 28.10
CA ARG A 107 -85.57 -36.78 28.04
C ARG A 107 -86.64 -36.22 27.10
N SER A 108 -87.04 -36.98 26.09
CA SER A 108 -88.06 -36.52 25.14
C SER A 108 -89.46 -36.69 25.70
N ALA A 109 -90.37 -35.77 25.34
CA ALA A 109 -91.79 -35.86 25.71
C ALA A 109 -92.41 -37.18 25.23
N GLU A 110 -92.05 -37.63 24.02
CA GLU A 110 -92.49 -38.92 23.47
C GLU A 110 -92.02 -40.12 24.30
N GLY A 111 -90.75 -40.11 24.73
CA GLY A 111 -90.18 -41.20 25.53
C GLY A 111 -90.83 -41.29 26.91
N ILE A 112 -91.08 -40.14 27.55
CA ILE A 112 -91.79 -40.05 28.83
C ILE A 112 -93.23 -40.58 28.67
N ALA A 113 -93.94 -40.18 27.62
CA ALA A 113 -95.30 -40.66 27.37
C ALA A 113 -95.37 -42.19 27.17
N ARG A 114 -94.40 -42.78 26.45
CA ARG A 114 -94.31 -44.24 26.29
C ARG A 114 -93.98 -44.94 27.61
N TYR A 115 -93.13 -44.34 28.44
CA TYR A 115 -92.84 -44.83 29.79
C TYR A 115 -94.07 -44.79 30.68
N ASP A 116 -94.82 -43.69 30.68
CA ASP A 116 -96.03 -43.57 31.50
C ASP A 116 -97.09 -44.59 31.05
N ALA A 117 -97.23 -44.84 29.75
CA ALA A 117 -98.11 -45.88 29.21
C ALA A 117 -97.65 -47.30 29.61
N ALA A 118 -96.35 -47.59 29.55
CA ALA A 118 -95.78 -48.86 30.00
C ALA A 118 -95.95 -49.04 31.52
N SER A 119 -95.67 -48.02 32.32
CA SER A 119 -95.86 -48.05 33.77
C SER A 119 -97.32 -48.27 34.14
N LYS A 120 -98.25 -47.58 33.47
CA LYS A 120 -99.69 -47.75 33.71
C LYS A 120 -100.20 -49.14 33.34
N SER A 121 -99.77 -49.69 32.21
CA SER A 121 -100.16 -51.04 31.78
C SER A 121 -99.55 -52.11 32.66
N VAL A 122 -98.29 -51.95 33.08
CA VAL A 122 -97.65 -52.84 34.07
C VAL A 122 -98.34 -52.75 35.43
N ALA A 123 -98.69 -51.55 35.93
CA ALA A 123 -99.40 -51.42 37.19
C ALA A 123 -100.77 -52.12 37.17
N ALA A 124 -101.49 -52.07 36.04
CA ALA A 124 -102.75 -52.78 35.87
C ALA A 124 -102.55 -54.31 35.85
N TRP A 125 -101.47 -54.79 35.24
CA TRP A 125 -101.08 -56.20 35.27
C TRP A 125 -100.64 -56.65 36.67
N GLU A 126 -99.81 -55.85 37.35
CA GLU A 126 -99.33 -56.11 38.70
C GLU A 126 -100.48 -56.23 39.70
N ASP A 127 -101.52 -55.40 39.57
CA ASP A 127 -102.70 -55.48 40.41
C ASP A 127 -103.37 -56.86 40.36
N ILE A 128 -103.41 -57.47 39.17
CA ILE A 128 -103.93 -58.83 38.96
C ILE A 128 -102.95 -59.87 39.53
N VAL A 129 -101.65 -59.68 39.35
CA VAL A 129 -100.61 -60.54 39.96
C VAL A 129 -100.74 -60.56 41.48
N LEU A 130 -100.97 -59.40 42.12
CA LEU A 130 -101.17 -59.31 43.56
C LEU A 130 -102.44 -60.05 44.01
N MET A 131 -103.50 -60.09 43.19
CA MET A 131 -104.68 -60.93 43.44
C MET A 131 -104.34 -62.42 43.35
N GLN A 132 -103.55 -62.83 42.34
CA GLN A 132 -103.09 -64.23 42.20
C GLN A 132 -102.19 -64.67 43.36
N MET A 133 -101.41 -63.75 43.93
CA MET A 133 -100.60 -64.01 45.12
C MET A 133 -101.41 -64.07 46.42
N GLY A 134 -102.70 -63.68 46.40
CA GLY A 134 -103.54 -63.55 47.59
C GLY A 134 -103.23 -62.30 48.43
N LYS A 135 -102.47 -61.34 47.90
CA LYS A 135 -102.16 -60.06 48.55
C LYS A 135 -103.24 -59.01 48.36
N LYS A 136 -104.13 -59.19 47.38
CA LYS A 136 -105.29 -58.32 47.11
C LYS A 136 -106.57 -59.16 46.96
N PRO A 137 -107.72 -58.76 47.53
CA PRO A 137 -108.97 -59.52 47.40
C PRO A 137 -109.46 -59.55 45.95
N MET A 138 -109.97 -60.71 45.52
CA MET A 138 -110.58 -60.88 44.20
C MET A 138 -111.97 -60.20 44.16
N PRO A 139 -112.34 -59.51 43.06
CA PRO A 139 -113.70 -59.00 42.88
C PRO A 139 -114.74 -60.13 42.95
N ILE A 140 -115.87 -59.87 43.61
CA ILE A 140 -116.91 -60.89 43.90
C ILE A 140 -117.55 -61.45 42.60
N ASP A 141 -117.45 -60.72 41.49
CA ASP A 141 -117.99 -61.05 40.16
C ASP A 141 -117.02 -61.86 39.28
N VAL A 142 -115.85 -62.25 39.77
CA VAL A 142 -114.80 -62.92 38.99
C VAL A 142 -114.45 -64.26 39.62
N ASP A 143 -114.50 -65.33 38.83
CA ASP A 143 -114.00 -66.64 39.22
C ASP A 143 -112.51 -66.82 38.84
N GLN A 144 -111.89 -67.94 39.24
CA GLN A 144 -110.47 -68.16 38.96
C GLN A 144 -110.15 -68.20 37.46
N MET A 145 -111.06 -68.72 36.62
CA MET A 145 -110.85 -68.80 35.18
C MET A 145 -110.96 -67.42 34.51
N GLY A 146 -111.90 -66.59 34.96
CA GLY A 146 -112.03 -65.19 34.57
C GLY A 146 -110.83 -64.34 35.00
N LEU A 147 -110.22 -64.62 36.16
CA LEU A 147 -108.99 -63.95 36.60
C LEU A 147 -107.80 -64.29 35.69
N VAL A 148 -107.66 -65.56 35.27
CA VAL A 148 -106.61 -65.97 34.32
C VAL A 148 -106.78 -65.28 32.97
N ALA A 149 -108.02 -65.19 32.44
CA ALA A 149 -108.28 -64.47 31.19
C ALA A 149 -107.93 -62.97 31.29
N ARG A 150 -108.26 -62.32 32.41
CA ARG A 150 -107.86 -60.93 32.68
C ARG A 150 -106.34 -60.78 32.83
N ALA A 151 -105.67 -61.74 33.47
CA ALA A 151 -104.22 -61.75 33.63
C ALA A 151 -103.50 -61.85 32.28
N ILE A 152 -103.95 -62.72 31.38
CA ILE A 152 -103.40 -62.85 30.02
C ILE A 152 -103.55 -61.52 29.26
N ALA A 153 -104.76 -60.94 29.21
CA ALA A 153 -105.00 -59.69 28.49
C ALA A 153 -104.20 -58.50 29.05
N ALA A 154 -104.10 -58.39 30.38
CA ALA A 154 -103.28 -57.35 31.02
C ALA A 154 -101.78 -57.58 30.78
N SER A 155 -101.34 -58.84 30.78
CA SER A 155 -99.96 -59.25 30.50
C SER A 155 -99.56 -58.95 29.04
N GLU A 156 -100.45 -59.20 28.08
CA GLU A 156 -100.26 -58.80 26.68
C GLU A 156 -100.18 -57.28 26.53
N THR A 157 -101.08 -56.53 27.17
CA THR A 157 -101.09 -55.06 27.13
C THR A 157 -99.80 -54.46 27.72
N ALA A 158 -99.34 -55.02 28.84
CA ALA A 158 -98.09 -54.62 29.49
C ALA A 158 -96.88 -54.96 28.60
N ARG A 159 -96.87 -56.14 27.98
CA ARG A 159 -95.82 -56.56 27.04
C ARG A 159 -95.75 -55.61 25.84
N ASP A 160 -96.87 -55.32 25.18
CA ASP A 160 -96.91 -54.44 24.02
C ASP A 160 -96.41 -53.03 24.36
N SER A 161 -96.78 -52.52 25.54
CA SER A 161 -96.36 -51.19 25.97
C SER A 161 -94.86 -51.15 26.30
N LEU A 162 -94.31 -52.21 26.89
CA LEU A 162 -92.87 -52.36 27.12
C LEU A 162 -92.09 -52.53 25.81
N GLU A 163 -92.61 -53.31 24.87
CA GLU A 163 -92.00 -53.52 23.55
C GLU A 163 -91.94 -52.21 22.75
N ARG A 164 -93.00 -51.39 22.77
CA ARG A 164 -92.99 -50.04 22.15
C ARG A 164 -91.98 -49.09 22.80
N LEU A 165 -91.73 -49.24 24.10
CA LEU A 165 -90.73 -48.44 24.83
C LEU A 165 -89.31 -48.93 24.51
N ALA A 166 -89.11 -50.25 24.43
CA ALA A 166 -87.84 -50.87 24.03
C ALA A 166 -87.50 -50.49 22.58
N GLU A 167 -88.46 -50.59 21.66
CA GLU A 167 -88.29 -50.20 20.25
C GLU A 167 -87.96 -48.70 20.11
N PHE A 168 -88.61 -47.84 20.90
CA PHE A 168 -88.26 -46.41 20.95
C PHE A 168 -86.79 -46.22 21.33
N LYS A 169 -86.33 -46.88 22.40
CA LYS A 169 -84.94 -46.80 22.86
C LYS A 169 -83.96 -47.36 21.83
N ARG A 170 -84.29 -48.49 21.19
CA ARG A 170 -83.49 -49.13 20.14
C ARG A 170 -83.34 -48.24 18.90
N THR A 171 -84.43 -47.63 18.45
CA THR A 171 -84.41 -46.69 17.31
C THR A 171 -83.56 -45.47 17.64
N ARG A 172 -83.74 -44.86 18.82
CA ARG A 172 -82.93 -43.72 19.25
C ARG A 172 -81.44 -44.06 19.41
N ALA A 173 -81.11 -45.24 19.94
CA ALA A 173 -79.73 -45.72 20.00
C ALA A 173 -79.09 -45.82 18.60
N THR A 174 -79.86 -46.33 17.64
CA THR A 174 -79.41 -46.49 16.25
C THR A 174 -79.24 -45.15 15.54
N GLU A 175 -80.19 -44.22 15.72
CA GLU A 175 -80.07 -42.84 15.22
C GLU A 175 -78.86 -42.12 15.80
N ALA A 176 -78.65 -42.18 17.11
CA ALA A 176 -77.51 -41.57 17.78
C ALA A 176 -76.17 -42.16 17.29
N ARG A 177 -76.11 -43.48 17.07
CA ARG A 177 -74.94 -44.15 16.48
C ARG A 177 -74.67 -43.68 15.05
N ASN A 178 -75.69 -43.58 14.21
CA ASN A 178 -75.54 -43.12 12.83
C ASN A 178 -75.12 -41.64 12.77
N HIS A 179 -75.67 -40.80 13.64
CA HIS A 179 -75.27 -39.40 13.76
C HIS A 179 -73.81 -39.28 14.19
N ALA A 180 -73.37 -40.08 15.17
CA ALA A 180 -71.98 -40.11 15.61
C ALA A 180 -71.01 -40.54 14.50
N ALA A 181 -71.39 -41.53 13.68
CA ALA A 181 -70.59 -41.94 12.53
C ALA A 181 -70.45 -40.84 11.46
N SER A 182 -71.52 -40.09 11.16
CA SER A 182 -71.48 -38.97 10.22
C SER A 182 -70.65 -37.79 10.72
N GLU A 183 -70.76 -37.46 12.01
CA GLU A 183 -69.95 -36.42 12.65
C GLU A 183 -68.46 -36.79 12.62
N TYR A 184 -68.12 -38.05 12.89
CA TYR A 184 -66.76 -38.56 12.77
C TYR A 184 -66.18 -38.39 11.35
N GLU A 185 -66.91 -38.80 10.31
CA GLU A 185 -66.44 -38.66 8.93
C GLU A 185 -66.26 -37.18 8.52
N THR A 186 -67.18 -36.30 8.95
CA THR A 186 -67.06 -34.86 8.70
C THR A 186 -65.80 -34.28 9.36
N MET A 187 -65.56 -34.62 10.63
CA MET A 187 -64.38 -34.16 11.36
C MET A 187 -63.08 -34.71 10.77
N ARG A 188 -63.10 -35.97 10.31
CA ARG A 188 -61.97 -36.62 9.64
C ARG A 188 -61.61 -35.91 8.33
N VAL A 189 -62.59 -35.58 7.49
CA VAL A 189 -62.35 -34.86 6.23
C VAL A 189 -61.77 -33.46 6.49
N VAL A 190 -62.31 -32.71 7.46
CA VAL A 190 -61.78 -31.38 7.83
C VAL A 190 -60.33 -31.47 8.31
N MET A 191 -60.01 -32.46 9.14
CA MET A 191 -58.65 -32.68 9.62
C MET A 191 -57.68 -33.01 8.49
N LEU A 192 -58.07 -33.91 7.57
CA LEU A 192 -57.28 -34.26 6.40
C LEU A 192 -57.08 -33.06 5.46
N ALA A 193 -58.09 -32.21 5.29
CA ALA A 193 -57.99 -31.00 4.49
C ALA A 193 -56.95 -30.02 5.06
N PHE A 194 -56.92 -29.82 6.39
CA PHE A 194 -55.90 -28.97 7.02
C PHE A 194 -54.49 -29.56 6.91
N VAL A 195 -54.33 -30.87 7.08
CA VAL A 195 -53.03 -31.54 6.89
C VAL A 195 -52.54 -31.37 5.45
N PHE A 196 -53.41 -31.60 4.47
CA PHE A 196 -53.07 -31.42 3.06
C PHE A 196 -52.70 -29.97 2.73
N ALA A 197 -53.47 -29.00 3.20
CA ALA A 197 -53.18 -27.58 3.02
C ALA A 197 -51.82 -27.18 3.63
N ALA A 198 -51.49 -27.70 4.81
CA ALA A 198 -50.20 -27.47 5.47
C ALA A 198 -49.03 -28.01 4.63
N MET A 199 -49.16 -29.22 4.09
CA MET A 199 -48.13 -29.85 3.24
C MET A 199 -47.90 -29.05 1.96
N VAL A 200 -48.98 -28.65 1.27
CA VAL A 200 -48.88 -27.86 0.03
C VAL A 200 -48.25 -26.49 0.29
N ALA A 201 -48.69 -25.79 1.33
CA ALA A 201 -48.13 -24.49 1.72
C ALA A 201 -46.64 -24.62 2.08
N GLY A 202 -46.26 -25.65 2.85
CA GLY A 202 -44.88 -25.94 3.21
C GLY A 202 -44.00 -26.23 1.99
N ALA A 203 -44.46 -27.09 1.08
CA ALA A 203 -43.72 -27.43 -0.14
C ALA A 203 -43.53 -26.22 -1.06
N LEU A 204 -44.58 -25.41 -1.27
CA LEU A 204 -44.50 -24.20 -2.08
C LEU A 204 -43.49 -23.20 -1.50
N LEU A 205 -43.55 -22.94 -0.19
CA LEU A 205 -42.62 -22.04 0.49
C LEU A 205 -41.18 -22.57 0.45
N ALA A 206 -40.98 -23.88 0.65
CA ALA A 206 -39.66 -24.51 0.56
C ALA A 206 -39.04 -24.34 -0.84
N VAL A 207 -39.80 -24.61 -1.90
CA VAL A 207 -39.33 -24.45 -3.29
C VAL A 207 -39.05 -22.98 -3.62
N LEU A 208 -39.93 -22.06 -3.21
CA LEU A 208 -39.75 -20.62 -3.46
C LEU A 208 -38.52 -20.08 -2.74
N ILE A 209 -38.32 -20.40 -1.46
CA ILE A 209 -37.17 -19.96 -0.68
C ILE A 209 -35.88 -20.60 -1.21
N GLY A 210 -35.89 -21.91 -1.48
CA GLY A 210 -34.73 -22.63 -2.01
C GLY A 210 -34.26 -22.10 -3.36
N ARG A 211 -35.16 -21.91 -4.33
CA ARG A 211 -34.81 -21.36 -5.66
C ARG A 211 -34.28 -19.93 -5.56
N ARG A 212 -34.88 -19.09 -4.72
CA ARG A 212 -34.47 -17.69 -4.54
C ARG A 212 -33.12 -17.57 -3.85
N LEU A 213 -32.89 -18.35 -2.79
CA LEU A 213 -31.62 -18.32 -2.06
C LEU A 213 -30.48 -18.85 -2.94
N SER A 214 -30.72 -19.93 -3.69
CA SER A 214 -29.76 -20.42 -4.67
C SER A 214 -29.49 -19.42 -5.80
N ALA A 215 -30.48 -18.64 -6.23
CA ALA A 215 -30.29 -17.57 -7.21
C ALA A 215 -29.44 -16.41 -6.64
N GLN A 216 -29.71 -15.95 -5.42
CA GLN A 216 -28.95 -14.86 -4.78
C GLN A 216 -27.49 -15.24 -4.48
N LEU A 217 -27.27 -16.48 -4.07
CA LEU A 217 -25.91 -17.01 -3.87
C LEU A 217 -25.17 -17.25 -5.19
N GLY A 218 -25.88 -17.44 -6.30
CA GLY A 218 -25.29 -17.75 -7.61
C GLY A 218 -24.93 -19.23 -7.80
N GLY A 219 -24.92 -20.01 -6.72
CA GLY A 219 -24.55 -21.43 -6.73
C GLY A 219 -24.86 -22.12 -5.40
N GLU A 220 -24.14 -23.21 -5.13
CA GLU A 220 -24.21 -23.91 -3.86
C GLU A 220 -23.46 -23.14 -2.75
N PRO A 221 -24.01 -23.04 -1.53
CA PRO A 221 -23.34 -22.34 -0.42
C PRO A 221 -21.94 -22.88 -0.10
N ALA A 222 -21.75 -24.21 -0.21
CA ALA A 222 -20.46 -24.85 0.04
C ALA A 222 -19.40 -24.40 -0.97
N TYR A 223 -19.76 -24.26 -2.25
CA TYR A 223 -18.86 -23.76 -3.28
C TYR A 223 -18.51 -22.28 -3.07
N ALA A 224 -19.47 -21.44 -2.70
CA ALA A 224 -19.19 -20.04 -2.38
C ALA A 224 -18.23 -19.90 -1.18
N ALA A 225 -18.37 -20.76 -0.17
CA ALA A 225 -17.46 -20.82 0.98
C ALA A 225 -16.06 -21.30 0.57
N ASP A 226 -15.95 -22.34 -0.28
CA ASP A 226 -14.68 -22.82 -0.81
C ASP A 226 -13.94 -21.73 -1.60
N ILE A 227 -14.63 -21.03 -2.51
CA ILE A 227 -14.03 -19.92 -3.27
C ILE A 227 -13.53 -18.81 -2.34
N ALA A 228 -14.32 -18.43 -1.33
CA ALA A 228 -13.89 -17.43 -0.36
C ALA A 228 -12.64 -17.87 0.44
N ASP A 229 -12.58 -19.14 0.84
CA ASP A 229 -11.44 -19.74 1.54
C ASP A 229 -10.19 -19.82 0.65
N ARG A 230 -10.36 -20.13 -0.64
CA ARG A 230 -9.27 -20.09 -1.63
C ARG A 230 -8.70 -18.69 -1.81
N ILE A 231 -9.57 -17.68 -1.99
CA ILE A 231 -9.15 -16.27 -2.08
C ILE A 231 -8.42 -15.84 -0.80
N ALA A 232 -8.91 -16.24 0.38
CA ALA A 232 -8.29 -15.91 1.66
C ALA A 232 -6.90 -16.56 1.84
N ARG A 233 -6.68 -17.74 1.25
CA ARG A 233 -5.37 -18.41 1.20
C ARG A 233 -4.43 -17.86 0.12
N GLY A 234 -4.90 -16.92 -0.70
CA GLY A 234 -4.10 -16.28 -1.75
C GLY A 234 -4.25 -16.90 -3.14
N ASP A 235 -5.11 -17.89 -3.33
CA ASP A 235 -5.38 -18.45 -4.67
C ASP A 235 -6.31 -17.52 -5.45
N LEU A 236 -5.70 -16.68 -6.30
CA LEU A 236 -6.39 -15.76 -7.21
C LEU A 236 -6.37 -16.25 -8.67
N ALA A 237 -5.65 -17.35 -8.93
CA ALA A 237 -5.55 -17.98 -10.25
C ALA A 237 -6.84 -18.72 -10.64
N THR A 238 -7.64 -19.08 -9.65
CA THR A 238 -8.85 -19.85 -9.88
C THR A 238 -9.96 -19.02 -10.47
N ARG A 239 -10.45 -19.46 -11.64
CA ARG A 239 -11.65 -18.89 -12.24
C ARG A 239 -12.90 -19.33 -11.48
N VAL A 240 -13.63 -18.36 -10.93
CA VAL A 240 -14.90 -18.61 -10.24
C VAL A 240 -15.98 -18.95 -11.28
N ALA A 241 -16.39 -20.22 -11.31
CA ALA A 241 -17.50 -20.65 -12.16
C ALA A 241 -18.83 -20.05 -11.67
N THR A 242 -19.47 -19.23 -12.49
CA THR A 242 -20.81 -18.67 -12.25
C THR A 242 -21.81 -19.21 -13.27
N ARG A 243 -23.10 -19.01 -13.03
CA ARG A 243 -24.13 -19.34 -14.01
C ARG A 243 -24.02 -18.40 -15.23
N PRO A 244 -24.38 -18.86 -16.44
CA PRO A 244 -24.39 -18.00 -17.63
C PRO A 244 -25.28 -16.77 -17.41
N GLY A 245 -24.72 -15.56 -17.58
CA GLY A 245 -25.43 -14.29 -17.39
C GLY A 245 -25.62 -13.85 -15.93
N ASP A 246 -24.97 -14.52 -14.97
CA ASP A 246 -24.99 -14.11 -13.56
C ASP A 246 -23.87 -13.11 -13.26
N ASP A 247 -24.26 -11.85 -13.04
CA ASP A 247 -23.38 -10.70 -12.82
C ASP A 247 -23.51 -10.07 -11.41
N SER A 248 -24.51 -10.51 -10.64
CA SER A 248 -24.96 -9.82 -9.43
C SER A 248 -25.10 -10.73 -8.22
N SER A 249 -24.93 -12.05 -8.39
CA SER A 249 -24.87 -12.95 -7.24
C SER A 249 -23.65 -12.72 -6.36
N MET A 250 -23.70 -13.29 -5.16
CA MET A 250 -22.56 -13.31 -4.25
C MET A 250 -21.33 -13.96 -4.92
N LEU A 251 -21.53 -15.06 -5.67
CA LEU A 251 -20.46 -15.78 -6.35
C LEU A 251 -19.84 -14.96 -7.49
N ALA A 252 -20.65 -14.24 -8.27
CA ALA A 252 -20.17 -13.29 -9.27
C ALA A 252 -19.36 -12.15 -8.62
N SER A 253 -19.81 -11.66 -7.46
CA SER A 253 -19.09 -10.64 -6.68
C SER A 253 -17.74 -11.16 -6.16
N LEU A 254 -17.67 -12.41 -5.68
CA LEU A 254 -16.41 -13.06 -5.29
C LEU A 254 -15.46 -13.23 -6.47
N GLY A 255 -15.97 -13.60 -7.64
CA GLY A 255 -15.18 -13.67 -8.88
C GLY A 255 -14.59 -12.32 -9.28
N ASN A 256 -15.41 -11.27 -9.27
CA ASN A 256 -14.96 -9.90 -9.55
C ASN A 256 -13.92 -9.41 -8.52
N MET A 257 -14.11 -9.73 -7.24
CA MET A 257 -13.15 -9.44 -6.18
C MET A 257 -11.82 -10.16 -6.42
N SER A 258 -11.85 -11.45 -6.79
CA SER A 258 -10.65 -12.23 -7.11
C SER A 258 -9.86 -11.59 -8.27
N VAL A 259 -10.55 -11.20 -9.35
CA VAL A 259 -9.92 -10.53 -10.50
C VAL A 259 -9.32 -9.19 -10.09
N LYS A 260 -10.02 -8.36 -9.32
CA LYS A 260 -9.49 -7.07 -8.87
C LYS A 260 -8.29 -7.21 -7.94
N LEU A 261 -8.30 -8.19 -7.04
CA LEU A 261 -7.14 -8.51 -6.21
C LEU A 261 -5.97 -9.01 -7.07
N ALA A 262 -6.24 -9.85 -8.08
CA ALA A 262 -5.22 -10.34 -9.00
C ALA A 262 -4.56 -9.20 -9.78
N ASP A 263 -5.36 -8.25 -10.29
CA ASP A 263 -4.87 -7.04 -10.98
C ASP A 263 -3.96 -6.19 -10.07
N ILE A 264 -4.38 -5.96 -8.81
CA ILE A 264 -3.62 -5.17 -7.84
C ILE A 264 -2.29 -5.87 -7.51
N VAL A 265 -2.34 -7.17 -7.19
CA VAL A 265 -1.14 -7.98 -6.89
C VAL A 265 -0.21 -8.04 -8.10
N GLY A 266 -0.74 -8.22 -9.31
CA GLY A 266 0.02 -8.18 -10.56
C GLY A 266 0.71 -6.83 -10.77
N GLY A 267 -0.01 -5.73 -10.55
CA GLY A 267 0.54 -4.38 -10.59
C GLY A 267 1.63 -4.11 -9.56
N ILE A 268 1.50 -4.65 -8.34
CA ILE A 268 2.53 -4.55 -7.30
C ILE A 268 3.77 -5.36 -7.69
N ARG A 269 3.61 -6.59 -8.20
CA ARG A 269 4.74 -7.42 -8.68
C ARG A 269 5.49 -6.71 -9.80
N HIS A 270 4.78 -6.19 -10.79
CA HIS A 270 5.39 -5.47 -11.91
C HIS A 270 6.10 -4.19 -11.46
N SER A 271 5.46 -3.38 -10.60
CA SER A 271 6.09 -2.17 -10.04
C SER A 271 7.34 -2.50 -9.21
N SER A 272 7.30 -3.58 -8.43
CA SER A 272 8.44 -4.02 -7.62
C SER A 272 9.60 -4.48 -8.48
N ASP A 273 9.34 -5.24 -9.56
CA ASP A 273 10.38 -5.64 -10.52
C ASP A 273 10.98 -4.40 -11.22
N SER A 274 10.16 -3.42 -11.61
CA SER A 274 10.65 -2.16 -12.18
C SER A 274 11.52 -1.36 -11.21
N ILE A 275 11.13 -1.24 -9.93
CA ILE A 275 11.94 -0.56 -8.90
C ILE A 275 13.26 -1.31 -8.68
N LEU A 276 13.24 -2.65 -8.66
CA LEU A 276 14.44 -3.46 -8.49
C LEU A 276 15.41 -3.27 -9.67
N HIS A 277 14.90 -3.23 -10.90
CA HIS A 277 15.71 -2.94 -12.08
C HIS A 277 16.30 -1.53 -12.03
N ALA A 278 15.49 -0.51 -11.78
CA ALA A 278 15.95 0.88 -11.69
C ALA A 278 16.99 1.07 -10.57
N SER A 279 16.79 0.44 -9.41
CA SER A 279 17.74 0.51 -8.29
C SER A 279 19.09 -0.11 -8.64
N ARG A 280 19.11 -1.20 -9.42
CA ARG A 280 20.36 -1.80 -9.92
C ARG A 280 21.06 -0.90 -10.95
N GLU A 281 20.31 -0.26 -11.83
CA GLU A 281 20.89 0.74 -12.76
C GLU A 281 21.49 1.92 -12.01
N ILE A 282 20.82 2.43 -10.97
CA ILE A 282 21.35 3.49 -10.11
C ILE A 282 22.62 3.02 -9.40
N ALA A 283 22.63 1.81 -8.82
CA ALA A 283 23.82 1.28 -8.16
C ALA A 283 25.02 1.14 -9.11
N GLN A 284 24.77 0.68 -10.34
CA GLN A 284 25.80 0.62 -11.37
C GLN A 284 26.29 2.01 -11.78
N GLY A 285 25.36 2.97 -11.97
CA GLY A 285 25.69 4.36 -12.27
C GLY A 285 26.49 5.04 -11.15
N ASN A 286 26.20 4.75 -9.89
CA ASN A 286 26.97 5.24 -8.75
C ASN A 286 28.37 4.62 -8.70
N THR A 287 28.54 3.37 -9.12
CA THR A 287 29.87 2.75 -9.21
C THR A 287 30.74 3.48 -10.26
N ASP A 288 30.17 3.78 -11.43
CA ASP A 288 30.84 4.58 -12.47
C ASP A 288 31.15 6.00 -11.97
N LEU A 289 30.20 6.65 -11.29
CA LEU A 289 30.40 7.97 -10.73
C LEU A 289 31.48 7.98 -9.64
N SER A 290 31.55 6.93 -8.80
CA SER A 290 32.61 6.75 -7.79
C SER A 290 33.97 6.71 -8.47
N GLN A 291 34.13 5.85 -9.48
CA GLN A 291 35.39 5.71 -10.21
C GLN A 291 35.82 7.04 -10.84
N ARG A 292 34.90 7.75 -11.50
CA ARG A 292 35.19 9.07 -12.09
C ARG A 292 35.52 10.13 -11.05
N THR A 293 34.92 10.05 -9.86
CA THR A 293 35.22 10.97 -8.75
C THR A 293 36.62 10.71 -8.19
N GLU A 294 37.03 9.44 -8.08
CA GLU A 294 38.39 9.05 -7.71
C GLU A 294 39.44 9.49 -8.75
N GLU A 295 39.17 9.26 -10.04
CA GLU A 295 40.03 9.73 -11.15
C GLU A 295 40.16 11.26 -11.16
N GLN A 296 39.06 11.97 -10.88
CA GLN A 296 39.06 13.42 -10.76
C GLN A 296 39.86 13.90 -9.55
N ALA A 297 39.75 13.23 -8.40
CA ALA A 297 40.54 13.54 -7.22
C ALA A 297 42.04 13.39 -7.49
N ALA A 298 42.46 12.29 -8.13
CA ALA A 298 43.85 12.08 -8.52
C ALA A 298 44.35 13.15 -9.50
N SER A 299 43.52 13.55 -10.48
CA SER A 299 43.84 14.62 -11.43
C SER A 299 43.97 15.99 -10.77
N LEU A 300 43.15 16.27 -9.76
CA LEU A 300 43.23 17.50 -8.97
C LEU A 300 44.49 17.54 -8.10
N GLU A 301 44.91 16.39 -7.54
CA GLU A 301 46.14 16.28 -6.77
C GLU A 301 47.39 16.53 -7.63
N GLU A 302 47.44 15.95 -8.84
CA GLU A 302 48.50 16.23 -9.82
C GLU A 302 48.51 17.69 -10.28
N THR A 303 47.31 18.26 -10.50
CA THR A 303 47.16 19.68 -10.85
C THR A 303 47.66 20.57 -9.71
N ALA A 304 47.27 20.31 -8.47
CA ALA A 304 47.71 21.07 -7.30
C ALA A 304 49.24 21.03 -7.14
N SER A 305 49.85 19.84 -7.25
CA SER A 305 51.31 19.69 -7.25
C SER A 305 51.99 20.48 -8.37
N SER A 306 51.42 20.46 -9.58
CA SER A 306 51.93 21.22 -10.71
C SER A 306 51.81 22.74 -10.49
N MET A 307 50.72 23.19 -9.86
CA MET A 307 50.52 24.59 -9.51
C MET A 307 51.49 25.06 -8.42
N GLU A 308 51.83 24.23 -7.42
CA GLU A 308 52.87 24.53 -6.44
C GLU A 308 54.24 24.70 -7.10
N GLN A 309 54.63 23.78 -7.98
CA GLN A 309 55.89 23.87 -8.73
C GLN A 309 55.94 25.11 -9.63
N LEU A 310 54.83 25.43 -10.31
CA LEU A 310 54.70 26.65 -11.11
C LEU A 310 54.80 27.91 -10.23
N THR A 311 54.14 27.94 -9.08
CA THR A 311 54.22 29.05 -8.12
C THR A 311 55.68 29.29 -7.69
N GLN A 312 56.39 28.22 -7.36
CA GLN A 312 57.80 28.28 -6.99
C GLN A 312 58.66 28.84 -8.13
N THR A 313 58.46 28.33 -9.35
CA THR A 313 59.23 28.75 -10.54
C THR A 313 58.99 30.23 -10.86
N VAL A 314 57.75 30.71 -10.78
CA VAL A 314 57.39 32.11 -11.02
C VAL A 314 57.98 33.03 -9.95
N ARG A 315 57.94 32.64 -8.67
CA ARG A 315 58.61 33.39 -7.58
C ARG A 315 60.12 33.46 -7.80
N GLN A 316 60.71 32.36 -8.23
CA GLN A 316 62.14 32.30 -8.51
C GLN A 316 62.52 33.19 -9.71
N ASN A 317 61.70 33.22 -10.77
CA ASN A 317 61.88 34.13 -11.90
C ASN A 317 61.79 35.60 -11.50
N ALA A 318 60.83 35.97 -10.64
CA ALA A 318 60.73 37.33 -10.12
C ALA A 318 62.00 37.73 -9.34
N SER A 319 62.49 36.84 -8.46
CA SER A 319 63.72 37.06 -7.71
C SER A 319 64.95 37.18 -8.63
N HIS A 320 65.05 36.34 -9.66
CA HIS A 320 66.16 36.41 -10.62
C HIS A 320 66.12 37.68 -11.47
N ALA A 321 64.93 38.16 -11.84
CA ALA A 321 64.76 39.42 -12.56
C ALA A 321 65.20 40.60 -11.69
N ASP A 322 64.84 40.62 -10.40
CA ASP A 322 65.28 41.65 -9.46
C ASP A 322 66.81 41.64 -9.24
N GLU A 323 67.41 40.45 -9.11
CA GLU A 323 68.86 40.28 -9.00
C GLU A 323 69.58 40.75 -10.28
N ALA A 324 69.11 40.33 -11.45
CA ALA A 324 69.65 40.75 -12.74
C ALA A 324 69.51 42.26 -12.96
N SER A 325 68.39 42.87 -12.54
CA SER A 325 68.21 44.33 -12.54
C SER A 325 69.24 45.03 -11.64
N GLY A 326 69.54 44.46 -10.48
CA GLY A 326 70.61 44.93 -9.59
C GLY A 326 71.99 44.91 -10.25
N LEU A 327 72.33 43.78 -10.88
CA LEU A 327 73.59 43.62 -11.60
C LEU A 327 73.70 44.58 -12.80
N ALA A 328 72.62 44.74 -13.56
CA ALA A 328 72.56 45.68 -14.68
C ALA A 328 72.77 47.13 -14.23
N ARG A 329 72.14 47.55 -13.12
CA ARG A 329 72.38 48.88 -12.51
C ARG A 329 73.85 49.06 -12.11
N GLY A 330 74.47 48.04 -11.51
CA GLY A 330 75.90 48.07 -11.18
C GLY A 330 76.80 48.17 -12.42
N ALA A 331 76.50 47.44 -13.49
CA ALA A 331 77.22 47.51 -14.75
C ALA A 331 77.06 48.89 -15.43
N SER A 332 75.87 49.49 -15.36
CA SER A 332 75.60 50.84 -15.88
C SER A 332 76.44 51.90 -15.16
N ASP A 333 76.54 51.82 -13.82
CA ASP A 333 77.40 52.70 -13.01
C ASP A 333 78.89 52.55 -13.35
N VAL A 334 79.38 51.32 -13.54
CA VAL A 334 80.75 51.08 -14.02
C VAL A 334 80.98 51.66 -15.42
N SER A 335 80.04 51.46 -16.34
CA SER A 335 80.11 51.99 -17.72
C SER A 335 80.09 53.52 -17.74
N ALA A 336 79.28 54.15 -16.88
CA ALA A 336 79.23 55.60 -16.72
C ALA A 336 80.57 56.18 -16.23
N ARG A 337 81.16 55.59 -15.17
CA ARG A 337 82.51 55.96 -14.71
C ARG A 337 83.57 55.73 -15.79
N GLY A 338 83.47 54.63 -16.54
CA GLY A 338 84.37 54.36 -17.66
C GLY A 338 84.27 55.42 -18.77
N SER A 339 83.07 55.87 -19.08
CA SER A 339 82.84 56.95 -20.05
C SER A 339 83.40 58.29 -19.58
N GLU A 340 83.29 58.62 -18.29
CA GLU A 340 83.89 59.81 -17.69
C GLU A 340 85.42 59.77 -17.80
N LEU A 341 86.04 58.65 -17.41
CA LEU A 341 87.49 58.46 -17.48
C LEU A 341 88.03 58.58 -18.92
N VAL A 342 87.30 58.01 -19.89
CA VAL A 342 87.67 58.14 -21.31
C VAL A 342 87.52 59.60 -21.79
N GLY A 343 86.52 60.33 -21.28
CA GLY A 343 86.36 61.76 -21.51
C GLY A 343 87.59 62.56 -21.06
N GLU A 344 88.09 62.29 -19.85
CA GLU A 344 89.33 62.89 -19.33
C GLU A 344 90.55 62.55 -20.20
N VAL A 345 90.64 61.32 -20.72
CA VAL A 345 91.73 60.92 -21.63
C VAL A 345 91.66 61.71 -22.95
N VAL A 346 90.48 61.90 -23.52
CA VAL A 346 90.29 62.70 -24.74
C VAL A 346 90.70 64.16 -24.50
N GLU A 347 90.32 64.74 -23.36
CA GLU A 347 90.70 66.11 -22.98
C GLU A 347 92.22 66.25 -22.86
N ASN A 348 92.87 65.34 -22.13
CA ASN A 348 94.34 65.31 -22.01
C ASN A 348 95.03 65.18 -23.37
N MET A 349 94.51 64.34 -24.28
CA MET A 349 95.08 64.23 -25.63
C MET A 349 94.93 65.52 -26.44
N ARG A 350 93.81 66.24 -26.30
CA ARG A 350 93.62 67.56 -26.93
C ARG A 350 94.58 68.61 -26.38
N GLU A 351 94.82 68.61 -25.07
CA GLU A 351 95.83 69.46 -24.44
C GLU A 351 97.24 69.15 -24.93
N LEU A 352 97.61 67.85 -25.01
CA LEU A 352 98.90 67.40 -25.55
C LEU A 352 99.08 67.79 -27.02
N ALA A 353 98.03 67.69 -27.85
CA ALA A 353 98.07 68.13 -29.25
C ALA A 353 98.28 69.64 -29.36
N SER A 354 97.58 70.42 -28.53
CA SER A 354 97.76 71.88 -28.43
C SER A 354 99.18 72.26 -27.96
N GLY A 355 99.69 71.56 -26.94
CA GLY A 355 101.07 71.73 -26.45
C GLY A 355 102.11 71.39 -27.50
N SER A 356 101.92 70.30 -28.24
CA SER A 356 102.82 69.88 -29.33
C SER A 356 102.85 70.92 -30.45
N LYS A 357 101.70 71.49 -30.82
CA LYS A 357 101.63 72.59 -31.80
C LYS A 357 102.44 73.82 -31.37
N ARG A 358 102.31 74.23 -30.09
CA ARG A 358 103.12 75.34 -29.54
C ARG A 358 104.62 75.03 -29.59
N MET A 359 105.01 73.78 -29.32
CA MET A 359 106.41 73.36 -29.42
C MET A 359 106.92 73.44 -30.87
N THR A 360 106.12 73.03 -31.85
CA THR A 360 106.45 73.19 -33.28
C THR A 360 106.68 74.66 -33.64
N ASP A 361 105.83 75.57 -33.15
CA ASP A 361 105.97 77.01 -33.39
C ASP A 361 107.27 77.56 -32.77
N ILE A 362 107.61 77.15 -31.54
CA ILE A 362 108.87 77.54 -30.86
C ILE A 362 110.09 77.02 -31.62
N ILE A 363 110.07 75.77 -32.06
CA ILE A 363 111.17 75.16 -32.80
C ILE A 363 111.37 75.84 -34.16
N ALA A 364 110.29 76.25 -34.83
CA ALA A 364 110.37 77.04 -36.05
C ALA A 364 111.05 78.41 -35.82
N VAL A 365 110.80 79.06 -34.68
CA VAL A 365 111.51 80.28 -34.29
C VAL A 365 113.00 80.00 -34.02
N ILE A 366 113.35 78.89 -33.34
CA ILE A 366 114.74 78.50 -33.07
C ILE A 366 115.49 78.19 -34.38
N GLU A 367 114.85 77.48 -35.32
CA GLU A 367 115.39 77.25 -36.66
C GLU A 367 115.63 78.59 -37.40
N GLY A 368 114.69 79.52 -37.30
CA GLY A 368 114.84 80.89 -37.81
C GLY A 368 116.02 81.66 -37.19
N ILE A 369 116.22 81.57 -35.88
CA ILE A 369 117.36 82.17 -35.16
C ILE A 369 118.67 81.51 -35.62
N ALA A 370 118.71 80.18 -35.74
CA ALA A 370 119.87 79.45 -36.22
C ALA A 370 120.23 79.86 -37.66
N PHE A 371 119.25 80.01 -38.54
CA PHE A 371 119.44 80.51 -39.90
C PHE A 371 120.00 81.95 -39.90
N GLN A 372 119.38 82.87 -39.14
CA GLN A 372 119.87 84.25 -39.01
C GLN A 372 121.31 84.29 -38.47
N THR A 373 121.62 83.47 -37.46
CA THR A 373 122.96 83.37 -36.87
C THR A 373 123.98 82.83 -37.87
N ASN A 374 123.60 81.85 -38.70
CA ASN A 374 124.43 81.33 -39.78
C ASN A 374 124.73 82.38 -40.85
N ILE A 375 123.76 83.25 -41.20
CA ILE A 375 123.97 84.38 -42.12
C ILE A 375 124.86 85.46 -41.49
N LEU A 376 124.65 85.81 -40.21
CA LEU A 376 125.49 86.74 -39.46
C LEU A 376 126.94 86.25 -39.38
N ALA A 377 127.14 84.97 -39.08
CA ALA A 377 128.46 84.35 -39.02
C ALA A 377 129.14 84.29 -40.40
N LEU A 378 128.39 84.03 -41.47
CA LEU A 378 128.90 84.12 -42.84
C LEU A 378 129.36 85.54 -43.17
N ASN A 379 128.54 86.56 -42.87
CA ASN A 379 128.89 87.96 -43.07
C ASN A 379 130.14 88.36 -42.28
N ALA A 380 130.24 87.92 -41.02
CA ALA A 380 131.42 88.15 -40.17
C ALA A 380 132.67 87.45 -40.72
N ALA A 381 132.56 86.21 -41.23
CA ALA A 381 133.67 85.50 -41.84
C ALA A 381 134.16 86.19 -43.14
N VAL A 382 133.25 86.74 -43.93
CA VAL A 382 133.57 87.52 -45.14
C VAL A 382 134.29 88.82 -44.77
N GLU A 383 133.82 89.56 -43.77
CA GLU A 383 134.46 90.81 -43.34
C GLU A 383 135.83 90.55 -42.67
N ALA A 384 135.96 89.44 -41.93
CA ALA A 384 137.24 89.00 -41.37
C ALA A 384 138.26 88.62 -42.46
N ALA A 385 137.83 87.97 -43.55
CA ALA A 385 138.69 87.70 -44.71
C ALA A 385 139.12 89.00 -45.43
N ARG A 386 138.28 90.04 -45.37
CA ARG A 386 138.55 91.37 -45.95
C ARG A 386 139.60 92.16 -45.16
N ALA A 387 139.72 91.91 -43.86
CA ALA A 387 140.69 92.54 -42.97
C ALA A 387 142.12 91.93 -42.99
N GLY A 388 142.35 90.87 -43.77
CA GLY A 388 143.69 90.27 -43.95
C GLY A 388 144.23 89.57 -42.70
N GLU A 389 145.53 89.72 -42.41
CA GLU A 389 146.19 89.04 -41.27
C GLU A 389 145.61 89.44 -39.90
N GLU A 390 145.14 90.69 -39.74
CA GLU A 390 144.52 91.18 -38.49
C GLU A 390 143.14 90.54 -38.21
N GLY A 391 142.48 90.00 -39.24
CA GLY A 391 141.14 89.38 -39.14
C GLY A 391 141.15 87.88 -38.84
N ARG A 392 142.32 87.22 -38.79
CA ARG A 392 142.45 85.76 -38.67
C ARG A 392 141.74 85.17 -37.45
N GLY A 393 141.89 85.79 -36.28
CA GLY A 393 141.21 85.34 -35.05
C GLY A 393 139.68 85.45 -35.14
N PHE A 394 139.19 86.53 -35.75
CA PHE A 394 137.75 86.74 -35.98
C PHE A 394 137.18 85.75 -37.00
N ALA A 395 137.92 85.39 -38.05
CA ALA A 395 137.48 84.41 -39.04
C ALA A 395 137.27 83.02 -38.43
N VAL A 396 138.13 82.61 -37.50
CA VAL A 396 137.99 81.32 -36.77
C VAL A 396 136.74 81.34 -35.90
N VAL A 397 136.51 82.42 -35.13
CA VAL A 397 135.31 82.56 -34.30
C VAL A 397 134.05 82.58 -35.17
N ALA A 398 134.06 83.29 -36.29
CA ALA A 398 132.93 83.30 -37.24
C ALA A 398 132.67 81.92 -37.85
N GLY A 399 133.71 81.14 -38.16
CA GLY A 399 133.60 79.75 -38.60
C GLY A 399 132.98 78.83 -37.54
N GLU A 400 133.39 78.97 -36.27
CA GLU A 400 132.85 78.20 -35.15
C GLU A 400 131.38 78.56 -34.87
N VAL A 401 131.04 79.87 -34.87
CA VAL A 401 129.65 80.34 -34.74
C VAL A 401 128.77 79.82 -35.88
N ARG A 402 129.32 79.77 -37.11
CA ARG A 402 128.61 79.22 -38.27
C ARG A 402 128.36 77.71 -38.11
N SER A 403 129.37 76.95 -37.69
CA SER A 403 129.24 75.52 -37.43
C SER A 403 128.21 75.23 -36.32
N LEU A 404 128.24 76.02 -35.24
CA LEU A 404 127.25 75.95 -34.17
C LEU A 404 125.84 76.27 -34.67
N ALA A 405 125.68 77.30 -35.50
CA ALA A 405 124.40 77.65 -36.09
C ALA A 405 123.84 76.55 -37.02
N GLN A 406 124.69 75.91 -37.83
CA GLN A 406 124.29 74.75 -38.65
C GLN A 406 123.89 73.56 -37.78
N ARG A 407 124.66 73.25 -36.73
CA ARG A 407 124.31 72.19 -35.76
C ARG A 407 122.98 72.46 -35.04
N SER A 408 122.73 73.72 -34.65
CA SER A 408 121.46 74.14 -34.04
C SER A 408 120.30 74.00 -35.01
N ALA A 409 120.48 74.34 -36.31
CA ALA A 409 119.45 74.16 -37.33
C ALA A 409 119.12 72.66 -37.57
N THR A 410 120.14 71.80 -37.66
CA THR A 410 119.94 70.35 -37.78
C THR A 410 119.21 69.78 -36.56
N SER A 411 119.63 70.16 -35.35
CA SER A 411 118.99 69.72 -34.10
C SER A 411 117.54 70.21 -34.00
N ALA A 412 117.27 71.47 -34.40
CA ALA A 412 115.91 72.01 -34.45
C ALA A 412 115.04 71.22 -35.43
N LYS A 413 115.55 70.84 -36.60
CA LYS A 413 114.84 70.01 -37.58
C LYS A 413 114.53 68.61 -37.02
N GLU A 414 115.50 67.95 -36.38
CA GLU A 414 115.28 66.63 -35.75
C GLU A 414 114.23 66.71 -34.62
N ILE A 415 114.26 67.76 -33.80
CA ILE A 415 113.24 67.97 -32.75
C ILE A 415 111.87 68.22 -33.40
N LYS A 416 111.80 69.00 -34.48
CA LYS A 416 110.54 69.25 -35.22
C LYS A 416 109.93 67.94 -35.73
N GLU A 417 110.74 67.09 -36.37
CA GLU A 417 110.30 65.79 -36.87
C GLU A 417 109.78 64.88 -35.73
N LEU A 418 110.43 64.89 -34.56
CA LEU A 418 109.98 64.15 -33.38
C LEU A 418 108.66 64.69 -32.80
N ILE A 419 108.46 66.02 -32.80
CA ILE A 419 107.21 66.64 -32.35
C ILE A 419 106.08 66.33 -33.34
N GLU A 420 106.32 66.42 -34.66
CA GLU A 420 105.34 66.06 -35.69
C GLU A 420 104.92 64.59 -35.56
N ALA A 421 105.87 63.67 -35.37
CA ALA A 421 105.58 62.26 -35.14
C ALA A 421 104.81 62.02 -33.82
N SER A 422 105.12 62.76 -32.77
CA SER A 422 104.40 62.69 -31.49
C SER A 422 102.98 63.24 -31.60
N THR A 423 102.79 64.34 -32.34
CA THR A 423 101.48 64.93 -32.63
C THR A 423 100.58 63.94 -33.36
N ALA A 424 101.10 63.27 -34.40
CA ALA A 424 100.35 62.24 -35.12
C ALA A 424 99.93 61.06 -34.22
N ARG A 425 100.78 60.67 -33.26
CA ARG A 425 100.43 59.63 -32.26
C ARG A 425 99.36 60.11 -31.27
N VAL A 426 99.43 61.36 -30.83
CA VAL A 426 98.42 61.96 -29.95
C VAL A 426 97.07 62.06 -30.66
N ASP A 427 97.03 62.51 -31.92
CA ASP A 427 95.80 62.56 -32.72
C ASP A 427 95.19 61.16 -32.91
N SER A 428 96.03 60.16 -33.21
CA SER A 428 95.58 58.76 -33.28
C SER A 428 95.06 58.25 -31.92
N GLY A 429 95.70 58.65 -30.82
CA GLY A 429 95.29 58.30 -29.47
C GLY A 429 93.93 58.93 -29.11
N ALA A 430 93.73 60.20 -29.45
CA ALA A 430 92.47 60.91 -29.28
C ALA A 430 91.33 60.24 -30.06
N ALA A 431 91.57 59.87 -31.32
CA ALA A 431 90.58 59.21 -32.16
C ALA A 431 90.23 57.78 -31.70
N LEU A 432 91.15 57.08 -31.02
CA LEU A 432 90.87 55.79 -30.37
C LEU A 432 90.07 55.97 -29.08
N ALA A 433 90.43 56.97 -28.27
CA ALA A 433 89.71 57.30 -27.04
C ALA A 433 88.27 57.77 -27.33
N GLU A 434 88.04 58.61 -28.34
CA GLU A 434 86.68 59.02 -28.75
C GLU A 434 85.82 57.81 -29.18
N ARG A 435 86.39 56.86 -29.93
CA ARG A 435 85.71 55.61 -30.30
C ARG A 435 85.45 54.70 -29.09
N ALA A 436 86.37 54.63 -28.14
CA ALA A 436 86.14 53.92 -26.89
C ALA A 436 84.99 54.56 -26.09
N GLY A 437 84.93 55.89 -26.05
CA GLY A 437 83.86 56.66 -25.41
C GLY A 437 82.49 56.40 -26.04
N SER A 438 82.39 56.41 -27.38
CA SER A 438 81.13 56.08 -28.07
C SER A 438 80.70 54.64 -27.78
N THR A 439 81.64 53.69 -27.74
CA THR A 439 81.35 52.29 -27.40
C THR A 439 80.84 52.15 -25.96
N MET A 440 81.39 52.91 -25.00
CA MET A 440 80.89 52.94 -23.62
C MET A 440 79.47 53.50 -23.54
N ALA A 441 79.14 54.52 -24.34
CA ALA A 441 77.77 55.04 -24.42
C ALA A 441 76.78 53.99 -24.96
N ASP A 442 77.16 53.24 -26.00
CA ASP A 442 76.35 52.14 -26.54
C ASP A 442 76.14 51.02 -25.51
N VAL A 443 77.17 50.68 -24.72
CA VAL A 443 77.08 49.72 -23.62
C VAL A 443 76.11 50.20 -22.55
N THR A 444 76.21 51.46 -22.11
CA THR A 444 75.28 52.04 -21.14
C THR A 444 73.84 51.96 -21.63
N GLN A 445 73.58 52.27 -22.91
CA GLN A 445 72.25 52.16 -23.49
C GLN A 445 71.76 50.71 -23.55
N ALA A 446 72.62 49.74 -23.88
CA ALA A 446 72.27 48.33 -23.91
C ALA A 446 71.93 47.79 -22.51
N VAL A 447 72.70 48.18 -21.49
CA VAL A 447 72.47 47.80 -20.09
C VAL A 447 71.18 48.43 -19.55
N GLN A 448 70.85 49.66 -19.96
CA GLN A 448 69.57 50.28 -19.63
C GLN A 448 68.40 49.47 -20.19
N ARG A 449 68.47 49.03 -21.45
CA ARG A 449 67.44 48.15 -22.05
C ARG A 449 67.30 46.83 -21.30
N VAL A 450 68.40 46.23 -20.84
CA VAL A 450 68.35 45.00 -20.00
C VAL A 450 67.61 45.28 -18.69
N THR A 451 67.88 46.41 -18.04
CA THR A 451 67.21 46.82 -16.80
C THR A 451 65.70 46.98 -17.00
N ASP A 452 65.29 47.59 -18.11
CA ASP A 452 63.87 47.76 -18.45
C ASP A 452 63.18 46.40 -18.69
N ILE A 453 63.82 45.49 -19.42
CA ILE A 453 63.31 44.12 -19.64
C ILE A 453 63.19 43.37 -18.31
N MET A 454 64.18 43.45 -17.43
CA MET A 454 64.11 42.80 -16.13
C MET A 454 62.96 43.34 -15.27
N THR A 455 62.70 44.64 -15.33
CA THR A 455 61.56 45.27 -14.65
C THR A 455 60.23 44.74 -15.18
N GLN A 456 60.10 44.58 -16.51
CA GLN A 456 58.91 43.99 -17.13
C GLN A 456 58.73 42.51 -16.74
N ILE A 457 59.82 41.72 -16.70
CA ILE A 457 59.77 40.30 -16.27
C ILE A 457 59.34 40.20 -14.80
N SER A 458 59.87 41.04 -13.91
CA SER A 458 59.51 41.05 -12.49
C SER A 458 58.02 41.38 -12.32
N SER A 459 57.53 42.42 -13.02
CA SER A 459 56.11 42.79 -13.03
C SER A 459 55.21 41.66 -13.56
N ALA A 460 55.55 41.07 -14.72
CA ALA A 460 54.79 39.97 -15.31
C ALA A 460 54.78 38.72 -14.41
N SER A 461 55.90 38.43 -13.74
CA SER A 461 56.01 37.31 -12.80
C SER A 461 55.12 37.55 -11.57
N HIS A 462 55.02 38.79 -11.08
CA HIS A 462 54.10 39.14 -9.98
C HIS A 462 52.63 38.94 -10.37
N GLU A 463 52.25 39.37 -11.57
CA GLU A 463 50.90 39.16 -12.11
C GLU A 463 50.59 37.67 -12.31
N GLN A 464 51.53 36.90 -12.85
CA GLN A 464 51.42 35.43 -12.96
C GLN A 464 51.24 34.78 -11.59
N SER A 465 51.97 35.21 -10.56
CA SER A 465 51.83 34.69 -9.20
C SER A 465 50.42 34.93 -8.65
N ALA A 466 49.86 36.12 -8.87
CA ALA A 466 48.49 36.43 -8.46
C ALA A 466 47.46 35.59 -9.23
N GLY A 467 47.66 35.39 -10.54
CA GLY A 467 46.82 34.51 -11.36
C GLY A 467 46.87 33.05 -10.90
N ILE A 468 48.06 32.55 -10.57
CA ILE A 468 48.25 31.19 -10.02
C ILE A 468 47.56 31.03 -8.66
N GLU A 469 47.62 32.03 -7.77
CA GLU A 469 46.87 31.98 -6.50
C GLU A 469 45.36 31.86 -6.72
N GLN A 470 44.81 32.54 -7.72
CA GLN A 470 43.40 32.43 -8.07
C GLN A 470 43.06 31.02 -8.59
N VAL A 471 43.93 30.44 -9.43
CA VAL A 471 43.76 29.05 -9.89
C VAL A 471 43.84 28.07 -8.72
N ASN A 472 44.78 28.26 -7.78
CA ASN A 472 44.87 27.43 -6.58
C ASN A 472 43.59 27.45 -5.74
N ARG A 473 42.95 28.63 -5.59
CA ARG A 473 41.63 28.72 -4.92
C ARG A 473 40.55 27.94 -5.68
N ALA A 474 40.55 28.00 -7.01
CA ALA A 474 39.61 27.25 -7.83
C ALA A 474 39.83 25.72 -7.73
N VAL A 475 41.08 25.27 -7.71
CA VAL A 475 41.44 23.86 -7.50
C VAL A 475 40.99 23.38 -6.11
N ALA A 476 41.21 24.18 -5.06
CA ALA A 476 40.73 23.85 -3.71
C ALA A 476 39.20 23.76 -3.63
N GLN A 477 38.48 24.62 -4.33
CA GLN A 477 37.02 24.54 -4.42
C GLN A 477 36.56 23.30 -5.20
N MET A 478 37.25 22.94 -6.29
CA MET A 478 37.00 21.71 -7.04
C MET A 478 37.24 20.46 -6.20
N ASP A 479 38.27 20.44 -5.36
CA ASP A 479 38.54 19.36 -4.41
C ASP A 479 37.39 19.21 -3.41
N GLN A 480 36.92 20.31 -2.81
CA GLN A 480 35.76 20.29 -1.91
C GLN A 480 34.51 19.70 -2.57
N VAL A 481 34.22 20.09 -3.82
CA VAL A 481 33.07 19.54 -4.58
C VAL A 481 33.30 18.06 -4.91
N THR A 482 34.53 17.66 -5.22
CA THR A 482 34.89 16.26 -5.50
C THR A 482 34.66 15.38 -4.26
N GLN A 483 35.06 15.85 -3.07
CA GLN A 483 34.78 15.16 -1.81
C GLN A 483 33.28 15.09 -1.50
N GLN A 484 32.53 16.17 -1.78
CA GLN A 484 31.09 16.17 -1.61
C GLN A 484 30.39 15.19 -2.58
N ASN A 485 30.88 15.09 -3.82
CA ASN A 485 30.40 14.11 -4.77
C ASN A 485 30.66 12.68 -4.29
N ALA A 486 31.82 12.40 -3.70
CA ALA A 486 32.11 11.09 -3.13
C ALA A 486 31.11 10.72 -2.01
N ALA A 487 30.82 11.66 -1.10
CA ALA A 487 29.81 11.45 -0.06
C ALA A 487 28.40 11.24 -0.65
N LEU A 488 28.01 12.01 -1.66
CA LEU A 488 26.72 11.85 -2.35
C LEU A 488 26.62 10.50 -3.06
N VAL A 489 27.72 9.99 -3.63
CA VAL A 489 27.77 8.68 -4.26
C VAL A 489 27.52 7.56 -3.23
N GLU A 490 28.14 7.64 -2.06
CA GLU A 490 27.89 6.70 -0.96
C GLU A 490 26.43 6.73 -0.48
N GLU A 491 25.88 7.92 -0.26
CA GLU A 491 24.47 8.10 0.15
C GLU A 491 23.51 7.56 -0.92
N ALA A 492 23.77 7.85 -2.19
CA ALA A 492 22.94 7.38 -3.30
C ALA A 492 23.04 5.86 -3.46
N ALA A 493 24.21 5.26 -3.24
CA ALA A 493 24.38 3.81 -3.29
C ALA A 493 23.60 3.12 -2.16
N ALA A 494 23.65 3.68 -0.94
CA ALA A 494 22.87 3.21 0.19
C ALA A 494 21.36 3.33 -0.07
N ALA A 495 20.90 4.45 -0.62
CA ALA A 495 19.50 4.66 -0.97
C ALA A 495 19.02 3.68 -2.06
N ALA A 496 19.83 3.45 -3.10
CA ALA A 496 19.53 2.47 -4.14
C ALA A 496 19.45 1.03 -3.57
N GLY A 497 20.36 0.66 -2.67
CA GLY A 497 20.30 -0.61 -1.94
C GLY A 497 19.02 -0.76 -1.13
N ALA A 498 18.64 0.26 -0.36
CA ALA A 498 17.41 0.25 0.42
C ALA A 498 16.14 0.15 -0.45
N MET A 499 16.11 0.83 -1.61
CA MET A 499 15.01 0.69 -2.57
C MET A 499 14.90 -0.71 -3.14
N ALA A 500 16.03 -1.34 -3.48
CA ALA A 500 16.08 -2.73 -3.95
C ALA A 500 15.54 -3.70 -2.88
N ASP A 501 15.97 -3.54 -1.63
CA ASP A 501 15.50 -4.35 -0.49
C ASP A 501 13.99 -4.18 -0.27
N GLN A 502 13.49 -2.94 -0.34
CA GLN A 502 12.06 -2.64 -0.17
C GLN A 502 11.21 -3.27 -1.29
N ALA A 503 11.70 -3.21 -2.54
CA ALA A 503 11.05 -3.85 -3.67
C ALA A 503 11.01 -5.38 -3.53
N GLU A 504 12.09 -5.99 -3.03
CA GLU A 504 12.14 -7.42 -2.78
C GLU A 504 11.24 -7.85 -1.61
N GLN A 505 11.12 -7.01 -0.57
CA GLN A 505 10.15 -7.23 0.51
C GLN A 505 8.71 -7.16 0.00
N LEU A 506 8.37 -6.16 -0.83
CA LEU A 506 7.04 -6.06 -1.45
C LEU A 506 6.74 -7.29 -2.30
N LYS A 507 7.70 -7.72 -3.13
CA LYS A 507 7.59 -8.92 -3.96
C LYS A 507 7.35 -10.17 -3.12
N ARG A 508 8.06 -10.34 -2.00
CA ARG A 508 7.86 -11.45 -1.04
C ARG A 508 6.51 -11.37 -0.35
N ALA A 509 6.08 -10.19 0.08
CA ALA A 509 4.80 -9.99 0.77
C ALA A 509 3.60 -10.39 -0.12
N VAL A 510 3.68 -10.11 -1.42
CA VAL A 510 2.63 -10.48 -2.38
C VAL A 510 2.83 -11.85 -3.02
N ALA A 511 3.94 -12.55 -2.75
CA ALA A 511 4.24 -13.87 -3.33
C ALA A 511 3.31 -14.98 -2.84
N VAL A 512 2.65 -14.78 -1.69
CA VAL A 512 1.61 -15.70 -1.19
C VAL A 512 0.39 -15.75 -2.11
N PHE A 513 0.18 -14.70 -2.93
CA PHE A 513 -0.92 -14.66 -3.88
C PHE A 513 -0.53 -15.34 -5.19
N GLU A 514 -1.19 -16.45 -5.48
CA GLU A 514 -1.06 -17.18 -6.74
C GLU A 514 -1.91 -16.50 -7.81
N LEU A 515 -1.25 -15.99 -8.84
CA LEU A 515 -1.90 -15.41 -10.02
C LEU A 515 -1.99 -16.47 -11.12
N GLU A 516 -2.97 -16.34 -12.00
CA GLU A 516 -3.05 -17.13 -13.22
C GLU A 516 -1.73 -16.94 -13.99
N ARG A 517 -0.98 -18.03 -14.19
CA ARG A 517 0.21 -17.97 -15.04
C ARG A 517 -0.29 -17.66 -16.45
N GLY A 518 -0.01 -16.45 -16.92
CA GLY A 518 -0.34 -16.05 -18.28
C GLY A 518 0.08 -17.13 -19.28
N ALA A 519 -0.86 -17.51 -20.14
CA ALA A 519 -0.64 -18.42 -21.26
C ALA A 519 0.31 -17.81 -22.30
#